data_AF-A0A1Y5PPT7-F1
#
_entry.id   AF-A0A1Y5PPT7-F1
#
_cell.length_a   1.000
_cell.length_b   1.000
_cell.length_c   1.000
_cell.angle_alpha   90.00
_cell.angle_beta   90.00
_cell.angle_gamma   90.00
#
_symmetry.space_group_name_H-M   'P 1'
#
loop_
_entity.id
_entity.type
_entity.pdbx_description
1 polymer ?
#
loop_
_entity_poly.entity_id
_entity_poly.type
_entity_poly.pdbx_seq_one_letter_code
_entity_poly.pdbx_strand_id
1 'polypeptide(L)'
;MAIADAKLASVTAASVVRLAATLLQGESIGAPPDGEFWQWCFEAATLREIVTLRERLMLLNTPTASMLRAIVLGILHGPRNKLLPSYLSNQMPRTYASKPAYAVKYWKSKDLSPTRVPALDVIERRAARLLASTPPTPGGRVYLGDSLETLRRLKQNFDLVVTSPPYYGMRTYLPDQWLRLWFLGGVPEVPYGSEGQLARQPNQNAFVAALAAVWEATARRCVEGSRLAVRFGALPSARTDPERLIVDSIERADAGWKVEKVVPAGISSRKARQAEQFGRAGPAIVEVDVVANLR
;
A
#
# COMPACT_ATOMS: atom_id res chain seq x y z
N MET A 1 4.99 -2.55 -8.23
CA MET A 1 6.46 -2.61 -8.20
C MET A 1 7.08 -1.40 -7.49
N ALA A 2 6.81 -0.17 -7.95
CA ALA A 2 7.43 1.08 -7.48
C ALA A 2 7.75 1.20 -5.97
N ILE A 3 6.78 0.95 -5.08
CA ILE A 3 6.99 1.08 -3.62
C ILE A 3 7.93 -0.02 -3.09
N ALA A 4 7.82 -1.24 -3.59
CA ALA A 4 8.67 -2.35 -3.18
C ALA A 4 10.11 -2.14 -3.67
N ASP A 5 10.29 -1.73 -4.92
CA ASP A 5 11.62 -1.44 -5.50
C ASP A 5 12.33 -0.32 -4.73
N ALA A 6 11.58 0.71 -4.32
CA ALA A 6 12.12 1.81 -3.53
C ALA A 6 12.71 1.36 -2.19
N LYS A 7 12.21 0.26 -1.58
CA LYS A 7 12.79 -0.28 -0.34
C LYS A 7 14.20 -0.87 -0.55
N LEU A 8 14.52 -1.26 -1.79
CA LEU A 8 15.84 -1.78 -2.16
C LEU A 8 16.80 -0.70 -2.64
N ALA A 9 16.29 0.50 -2.93
CA ALA A 9 17.08 1.58 -3.51
C ALA A 9 17.97 2.24 -2.45
N SER A 10 19.28 2.30 -2.72
CA SER A 10 20.22 3.14 -1.97
C SER A 10 20.32 4.50 -2.66
N VAL A 11 19.64 5.50 -2.12
CA VAL A 11 19.57 6.86 -2.69
C VAL A 11 19.56 7.91 -1.58
N THR A 12 19.95 9.14 -1.92
CA THR A 12 19.97 10.27 -0.97
C THR A 12 18.73 11.14 -1.14
N ALA A 13 18.33 11.85 -0.08
CA ALA A 13 17.27 12.86 -0.19
C ALA A 13 17.61 13.92 -1.24
N ALA A 14 18.87 14.37 -1.28
CA ALA A 14 19.33 15.36 -2.24
C ALA A 14 19.20 14.87 -3.70
N SER A 15 19.51 13.60 -4.00
CA SER A 15 19.34 13.07 -5.36
C SER A 15 17.87 12.97 -5.77
N VAL A 16 16.98 12.61 -4.85
CA VAL A 16 15.53 12.58 -5.10
C VAL A 16 14.99 13.99 -5.37
N VAL A 17 15.37 14.97 -4.54
CA VAL A 17 14.92 16.36 -4.66
C VAL A 17 15.44 16.99 -5.95
N ARG A 18 16.72 16.78 -6.30
CA ARG A 18 17.27 17.24 -7.58
C ARG A 18 16.51 16.65 -8.75
N LEU A 19 16.24 15.34 -8.75
CA LEU A 19 15.44 14.73 -9.81
C LEU A 19 14.05 15.35 -9.88
N ALA A 20 13.35 15.50 -8.76
CA ALA A 20 12.03 16.12 -8.74
C ALA A 20 12.04 17.55 -9.31
N ALA A 21 13.03 18.37 -8.91
CA ALA A 21 13.20 19.72 -9.44
C ALA A 21 13.45 19.71 -10.95
N THR A 22 14.36 18.86 -11.45
CA THR A 22 14.62 18.70 -12.89
C THR A 22 13.36 18.25 -13.65
N LEU A 23 12.58 17.32 -13.10
CA LEU A 23 11.34 16.88 -13.73
C LEU A 23 10.22 17.93 -13.70
N LEU A 24 10.28 18.91 -12.82
CA LEU A 24 9.32 20.02 -12.76
C LEU A 24 9.80 21.27 -13.50
N GLN A 25 11.05 21.31 -13.96
CA GLN A 25 11.57 22.38 -14.80
C GLN A 25 11.04 22.30 -16.25
N GLY A 26 10.90 23.47 -16.86
CA GLY A 26 10.42 23.61 -18.24
C GLY A 26 8.90 23.57 -18.36
N GLU A 27 8.42 23.29 -19.57
CA GLU A 27 6.99 23.22 -19.85
C GLU A 27 6.35 22.00 -19.16
N SER A 28 5.15 22.21 -18.61
CA SER A 28 4.33 21.11 -18.08
C SER A 28 3.91 20.19 -19.23
N ILE A 29 3.91 18.89 -19.00
CA ILE A 29 3.51 17.90 -20.02
C ILE A 29 2.34 17.06 -19.54
N GLY A 30 1.60 16.49 -20.51
CA GLY A 30 0.41 15.70 -20.26
C GLY A 30 -0.83 16.54 -20.03
N ALA A 31 -2.00 15.96 -20.31
CA ALA A 31 -3.29 16.58 -20.05
C ALA A 31 -3.80 16.14 -18.67
N PRO A 32 -4.17 17.08 -17.77
CA PRO A 32 -4.93 16.74 -16.58
C PRO A 32 -6.22 15.99 -16.96
N PRO A 33 -6.61 14.95 -16.21
CA PRO A 33 -7.89 14.31 -16.47
C PRO A 33 -9.05 15.28 -16.21
N ASP A 34 -10.08 15.17 -17.03
CA ASP A 34 -11.30 15.94 -16.87
C ASP A 34 -12.18 15.41 -15.74
N GLY A 35 -13.05 16.28 -15.25
CA GLY A 35 -14.11 15.93 -14.31
C GLY A 35 -13.99 16.65 -12.97
N GLU A 36 -15.15 16.78 -12.32
CA GLU A 36 -15.33 17.55 -11.10
C GLU A 36 -14.43 17.08 -9.95
N PHE A 37 -14.16 15.78 -9.88
CA PHE A 37 -13.23 15.25 -8.89
C PHE A 37 -11.85 15.91 -8.98
N TRP A 38 -11.27 16.01 -10.17
CA TRP A 38 -9.92 16.53 -10.34
C TRP A 38 -9.84 18.02 -9.98
N GLN A 39 -10.88 18.77 -10.34
CA GLN A 39 -11.04 20.20 -10.02
C GLN A 39 -11.17 20.45 -8.51
N TRP A 40 -11.78 19.54 -7.75
CA TRP A 40 -11.96 19.68 -6.30
C TRP A 40 -10.90 18.94 -5.48
N CYS A 41 -10.19 17.97 -6.07
CA CYS A 41 -9.17 17.19 -5.39
C CYS A 41 -7.84 17.93 -5.36
N PHE A 42 -7.47 18.65 -6.42
CA PHE A 42 -6.20 19.35 -6.51
C PHE A 42 -6.40 20.78 -6.98
N GLU A 43 -5.55 21.68 -6.49
CA GLU A 43 -5.45 23.01 -7.12
C GLU A 43 -4.81 22.85 -8.51
N ALA A 44 -5.22 23.69 -9.47
CA ALA A 44 -4.89 23.53 -10.89
C ALA A 44 -3.39 23.45 -11.18
N ALA A 45 -2.58 24.32 -10.59
CA ALA A 45 -1.13 24.28 -10.78
C ALA A 45 -0.50 23.05 -10.08
N THR A 46 -0.98 22.66 -8.90
CA THR A 46 -0.55 21.42 -8.23
C THR A 46 -0.88 20.19 -9.08
N LEU A 47 -2.06 20.16 -9.70
CA LEU A 47 -2.45 19.07 -10.60
C LEU A 47 -1.53 18.99 -11.81
N ARG A 48 -1.17 20.12 -12.44
CA ARG A 48 -0.21 20.15 -13.56
C ARG A 48 1.16 19.60 -13.18
N GLU A 49 1.65 19.91 -11.97
CA GLU A 49 2.91 19.35 -11.47
C GLU A 49 2.82 17.83 -11.28
N ILE A 50 1.72 17.33 -10.72
CA ILE A 50 1.47 15.89 -10.55
C ILE A 50 1.44 15.19 -11.91
N VAL A 51 0.74 15.74 -12.90
CA VAL A 51 0.64 15.18 -14.25
C VAL A 51 2.01 15.19 -14.92
N THR A 52 2.76 16.28 -14.81
CA THR A 52 4.13 16.37 -15.36
C THR A 52 5.04 15.32 -14.73
N LEU A 53 4.99 15.16 -13.39
CA LEU A 53 5.74 14.11 -12.69
C LEU A 53 5.32 12.72 -13.14
N ARG A 54 4.01 12.45 -13.29
CA ARG A 54 3.48 11.18 -13.79
C ARG A 54 4.10 10.85 -15.14
N GLU A 55 3.93 11.72 -16.13
CA GLU A 55 4.40 11.48 -17.51
C GLU A 55 5.91 11.24 -17.56
N ARG A 56 6.70 12.13 -16.96
CA ARG A 56 8.16 12.00 -17.03
C ARG A 56 8.68 10.79 -16.24
N LEU A 57 8.06 10.45 -15.10
CA LEU A 57 8.44 9.26 -14.33
C LEU A 57 8.06 7.96 -15.02
N MET A 58 7.09 7.93 -15.95
CA MET A 58 6.80 6.70 -16.72
C MET A 58 7.97 6.31 -17.63
N LEU A 59 8.79 7.27 -18.04
CA LEU A 59 9.93 7.06 -18.93
C LEU A 59 11.22 6.67 -18.18
N LEU A 60 11.21 6.66 -16.84
CA LEU A 60 12.42 6.49 -16.03
C LEU A 60 12.37 5.24 -15.16
N ASN A 61 13.39 4.39 -15.28
CA ASN A 61 13.52 3.18 -14.47
C ASN A 61 14.84 3.15 -13.66
N THR A 62 15.20 4.27 -13.04
CA THR A 62 16.37 4.36 -12.15
C THR A 62 15.98 4.20 -10.68
N PRO A 63 16.90 3.80 -9.78
CA PRO A 63 16.61 3.73 -8.34
C PRO A 63 16.07 5.04 -7.76
N THR A 64 16.63 6.19 -8.19
CA THR A 64 16.16 7.51 -7.77
C THR A 64 14.76 7.82 -8.28
N ALA A 65 14.44 7.45 -9.53
CA ALA A 65 13.09 7.61 -10.06
C ALA A 65 12.08 6.70 -9.33
N SER A 66 12.45 5.46 -9.00
CA SER A 66 11.62 4.54 -8.21
C SER A 66 11.36 5.08 -6.79
N MET A 67 12.38 5.63 -6.13
CA MET A 67 12.19 6.29 -4.83
C MET A 67 11.31 7.54 -4.93
N LEU A 68 11.54 8.40 -5.92
CA LEU A 68 10.71 9.58 -6.14
C LEU A 68 9.24 9.19 -6.39
N ARG A 69 9.01 8.19 -7.24
CA ARG A 69 7.67 7.64 -7.50
C ARG A 69 7.03 7.14 -6.21
N ALA A 70 7.75 6.38 -5.38
CA ALA A 70 7.24 5.90 -4.09
C ALA A 70 6.89 7.04 -3.13
N ILE A 71 7.71 8.10 -3.09
CA ILE A 71 7.43 9.31 -2.30
C ILE A 71 6.16 9.99 -2.79
N VAL A 72 6.01 10.21 -4.10
CA VAL A 72 4.82 10.85 -4.68
C VAL A 72 3.56 10.04 -4.36
N LEU A 73 3.59 8.72 -4.54
CA LEU A 73 2.47 7.84 -4.16
C LEU A 73 2.07 7.96 -2.68
N GLY A 74 3.06 8.20 -1.80
CA GLY A 74 2.85 8.37 -0.37
C GLY A 74 2.28 9.73 0.04
N ILE A 75 2.41 10.76 -0.82
CA ILE A 75 1.91 12.13 -0.56
C ILE A 75 0.74 12.53 -1.47
N LEU A 76 0.41 11.71 -2.47
CA LEU A 76 -0.58 12.04 -3.50
C LEU A 76 -1.93 12.42 -2.90
N HIS A 77 -2.36 11.71 -1.86
CA HIS A 77 -3.57 12.06 -1.11
C HIS A 77 -3.47 11.76 0.38
N GLY A 78 -4.21 12.54 1.16
CA GLY A 78 -4.29 12.35 2.61
C GLY A 78 -4.94 13.54 3.34
N PRO A 79 -4.88 13.55 4.68
CA PRO A 79 -5.56 14.57 5.48
C PRO A 79 -4.89 15.93 5.31
N ARG A 80 -5.70 16.99 5.22
CA ARG A 80 -5.24 18.37 5.23
C ARG A 80 -4.76 18.73 6.63
N ASN A 81 -3.49 19.10 6.74
CA ASN A 81 -2.90 19.56 7.98
C ASN A 81 -3.31 21.02 8.26
N LYS A 82 -3.45 21.38 9.54
CA LYS A 82 -3.75 22.78 9.94
C LYS A 82 -2.61 23.76 9.65
N LEU A 83 -1.38 23.26 9.61
CA LEU A 83 -0.17 24.04 9.37
C LEU A 83 0.37 23.71 7.98
N LEU A 84 1.54 23.07 7.93
CA LEU A 84 2.22 22.76 6.68
C LEU A 84 1.58 21.54 5.98
N PRO A 85 1.19 21.66 4.70
CA PRO A 85 0.64 20.53 3.95
C PRO A 85 1.61 19.35 3.88
N SER A 86 1.11 18.16 4.16
CA SER A 86 1.86 16.90 3.99
C SER A 86 1.41 16.06 2.79
N TYR A 87 0.35 16.51 2.12
CA TYR A 87 -0.34 15.84 1.03
C TYR A 87 -0.69 16.84 -0.06
N LEU A 88 -0.76 16.36 -1.30
CA LEU A 88 -1.03 17.19 -2.47
C LEU A 88 -2.53 17.39 -2.70
N SER A 89 -3.35 16.41 -2.29
CA SER A 89 -4.80 16.47 -2.44
C SER A 89 -5.46 17.39 -1.42
N ASN A 90 -6.71 17.72 -1.69
CA ASN A 90 -7.70 18.15 -0.73
C ASN A 90 -7.97 17.05 0.32
N GLN A 91 -8.71 17.36 1.38
CA GLN A 91 -8.94 16.51 2.54
C GLN A 91 -9.38 15.08 2.16
N MET A 92 -8.54 14.09 2.42
CA MET A 92 -8.83 12.68 2.10
C MET A 92 -8.24 11.73 3.15
N PRO A 93 -8.74 10.50 3.32
CA PRO A 93 -8.05 9.49 4.13
C PRO A 93 -6.64 9.21 3.62
N ARG A 94 -5.73 8.82 4.52
CA ARG A 94 -4.34 8.49 4.15
C ARG A 94 -4.22 7.11 3.49
N THR A 95 -4.98 6.13 3.99
CA THR A 95 -4.86 4.72 3.60
C THR A 95 -5.49 4.41 2.24
N TYR A 96 -6.58 5.09 1.89
CA TYR A 96 -7.30 4.91 0.64
C TYR A 96 -7.73 6.24 0.02
N ALA A 97 -7.88 6.24 -1.30
CA ALA A 97 -8.46 7.36 -2.02
C ALA A 97 -9.99 7.24 -2.02
N SER A 98 -10.68 8.24 -1.50
CA SER A 98 -12.15 8.29 -1.50
C SER A 98 -12.69 8.23 -2.93
N LYS A 99 -13.86 7.62 -3.12
CA LYS A 99 -14.49 7.54 -4.44
C LYS A 99 -14.89 8.94 -4.93
N PRO A 100 -14.79 9.23 -6.25
CA PRO A 100 -14.97 10.57 -6.80
C PRO A 100 -16.21 11.32 -6.29
N ALA A 101 -17.40 10.76 -6.50
CA ALA A 101 -18.67 11.42 -6.12
C ALA A 101 -18.78 11.68 -4.60
N TYR A 102 -18.33 10.73 -3.77
CA TYR A 102 -18.35 10.89 -2.32
C TYR A 102 -17.39 12.00 -1.87
N ALA A 103 -16.17 12.04 -2.42
CA ALA A 103 -15.16 13.03 -2.07
C ALA A 103 -15.64 14.44 -2.43
N VAL A 104 -16.14 14.64 -3.65
CA VAL A 104 -16.68 15.93 -4.11
C VAL A 104 -17.84 16.40 -3.23
N LYS A 105 -18.81 15.51 -2.96
CA LYS A 105 -19.94 15.84 -2.07
C LYS A 105 -19.45 16.27 -0.70
N TYR A 106 -18.49 15.54 -0.12
CA TYR A 106 -17.91 15.87 1.18
C TYR A 106 -17.25 17.26 1.16
N TRP A 107 -16.37 17.53 0.19
CA TRP A 107 -15.67 18.80 0.08
C TRP A 107 -16.61 19.99 -0.08
N LYS A 108 -17.60 19.89 -0.98
CA LYS A 108 -18.61 20.94 -1.16
C LYS A 108 -19.44 21.19 0.10
N SER A 109 -19.89 20.12 0.77
CA SER A 109 -20.68 20.25 2.00
C SER A 109 -19.92 20.88 3.18
N LYS A 110 -18.59 20.92 3.10
CA LYS A 110 -17.69 21.46 4.13
C LYS A 110 -16.96 22.71 3.68
N ASP A 111 -17.31 23.25 2.51
CA ASP A 111 -16.65 24.40 1.88
C ASP A 111 -15.11 24.23 1.81
N LEU A 112 -14.68 23.00 1.48
CA LEU A 112 -13.26 22.65 1.37
C LEU A 112 -12.83 22.78 -0.08
N SER A 113 -12.46 23.98 -0.50
CA SER A 113 -11.80 24.21 -1.78
C SER A 113 -10.34 23.74 -1.75
N PRO A 114 -9.81 23.17 -2.84
CA PRO A 114 -8.41 22.78 -2.91
C PRO A 114 -7.50 24.00 -2.82
N THR A 115 -6.37 23.86 -2.13
CA THR A 115 -5.38 24.92 -1.97
C THR A 115 -4.10 24.57 -2.72
N ARG A 116 -3.38 25.59 -3.19
CA ARG A 116 -2.07 25.41 -3.81
C ARG A 116 -1.12 24.69 -2.86
N VAL A 117 -0.55 23.58 -3.32
CA VAL A 117 0.50 22.83 -2.63
C VAL A 117 1.59 22.50 -3.65
N PRO A 118 2.74 23.21 -3.66
CA PRO A 118 3.83 22.89 -4.57
C PRO A 118 4.35 21.47 -4.31
N ALA A 119 4.40 20.64 -5.35
CA ALA A 119 4.79 19.24 -5.21
C ALA A 119 6.23 19.10 -4.69
N LEU A 120 7.13 19.96 -5.15
CA LEU A 120 8.55 19.93 -4.78
C LEU A 120 8.75 20.10 -3.26
N ASP A 121 8.05 21.05 -2.63
CA ASP A 121 8.16 21.32 -1.19
C ASP A 121 7.77 20.10 -0.35
N VAL A 122 6.68 19.42 -0.74
CA VAL A 122 6.21 18.23 -0.03
C VAL A 122 7.16 17.05 -0.27
N ILE A 123 7.68 16.90 -1.49
CA ILE A 123 8.69 15.88 -1.85
C ILE A 123 9.95 16.08 -1.01
N GLU A 124 10.47 17.30 -0.90
CA GLU A 124 11.68 17.63 -0.14
C GLU A 124 11.54 17.20 1.33
N ARG A 125 10.48 17.66 2.00
CA ARG A 125 10.23 17.28 3.39
C ARG A 125 10.03 15.78 3.56
N ARG A 126 9.34 15.13 2.62
CA ARG A 126 9.07 13.69 2.69
C ARG A 126 10.35 12.88 2.47
N ALA A 127 11.19 13.28 1.51
CA ALA A 127 12.47 12.66 1.21
C ALA A 127 13.42 12.79 2.40
N ALA A 128 13.58 14.00 2.95
CA ALA A 128 14.41 14.25 4.13
C ALA A 128 14.00 13.35 5.31
N ARG A 129 12.70 13.29 5.62
CA ARG A 129 12.20 12.48 6.73
C ARG A 129 12.34 10.96 6.49
N LEU A 130 12.02 10.48 5.29
CA LEU A 130 12.05 9.04 5.01
C LEU A 130 13.48 8.50 4.89
N LEU A 131 14.41 9.31 4.38
CA LEU A 131 15.77 8.89 4.07
C LEU A 131 16.79 9.22 5.18
N ALA A 132 16.39 9.94 6.23
CA ALA A 132 17.26 10.28 7.36
C ALA A 132 17.70 9.07 8.20
N SER A 133 16.93 7.98 8.19
CA SER A 133 17.20 6.80 9.02
C SER A 133 16.92 5.50 8.27
N THR A 134 17.10 5.51 6.95
CA THR A 134 17.00 4.28 6.15
C THR A 134 18.12 3.34 6.58
N PRO A 135 17.81 2.12 7.06
CA PRO A 135 18.85 1.15 7.35
C PRO A 135 19.61 0.83 6.07
N PRO A 136 20.92 0.52 6.15
CA PRO A 136 21.66 0.07 4.98
C PRO A 136 20.99 -1.16 4.40
N THR A 137 20.65 -1.12 3.11
CA THR A 137 20.03 -2.27 2.44
C THR A 137 21.13 -3.16 1.87
N PRO A 138 21.32 -4.40 2.35
CA PRO A 138 22.34 -5.33 1.84
C PRO A 138 22.00 -5.90 0.45
N GLY A 139 21.09 -5.24 -0.29
CA GLY A 139 20.48 -5.74 -1.51
C GLY A 139 19.13 -6.44 -1.26
N GLY A 140 18.62 -7.07 -2.32
CA GLY A 140 17.36 -7.79 -2.29
C GLY A 140 16.79 -7.95 -3.70
N ARG A 141 15.66 -8.65 -3.81
CA ARG A 141 14.93 -8.81 -5.07
C ARG A 141 13.45 -8.58 -4.84
N VAL A 142 12.82 -7.85 -5.75
CA VAL A 142 11.37 -7.66 -5.80
C VAL A 142 10.85 -8.45 -6.99
N TYR A 143 9.78 -9.19 -6.76
CA TYR A 143 9.10 -9.96 -7.78
C TYR A 143 7.66 -9.46 -7.88
N LEU A 144 7.20 -9.24 -9.12
CA LEU A 144 5.82 -8.91 -9.42
C LEU A 144 5.15 -10.14 -10.04
N GLY A 145 4.17 -10.69 -9.34
CA GLY A 145 3.41 -11.84 -9.84
C GLY A 145 2.57 -12.50 -8.76
N ASP A 146 1.86 -13.56 -9.15
CA ASP A 146 1.21 -14.46 -8.21
C ASP A 146 2.28 -15.13 -7.31
N SER A 147 2.00 -15.22 -6.02
CA SER A 147 2.96 -15.74 -5.04
C SER A 147 3.28 -17.23 -5.26
N LEU A 148 2.30 -18.05 -5.66
CA LEU A 148 2.52 -19.48 -5.90
C LEU A 148 3.39 -19.69 -7.13
N GLU A 149 3.12 -18.96 -8.20
CA GLU A 149 3.93 -19.02 -9.42
C GLU A 149 5.35 -18.50 -9.18
N THR A 150 5.47 -17.41 -8.43
CA THR A 150 6.76 -16.79 -8.11
C THR A 150 7.60 -17.74 -7.27
N LEU A 151 7.07 -18.26 -6.15
CA LEU A 151 7.78 -19.17 -5.24
C LEU A 151 8.28 -20.42 -5.96
N ARG A 152 7.49 -20.99 -6.88
CA ARG A 152 7.89 -22.15 -7.71
C ARG A 152 9.13 -21.89 -8.57
N ARG A 153 9.31 -20.66 -9.03
CA ARG A 153 10.44 -20.26 -9.92
C ARG A 153 11.69 -19.85 -9.14
N LEU A 154 11.57 -19.56 -7.85
CA LEU A 154 12.72 -19.21 -7.01
C LEU A 154 13.61 -20.44 -6.79
N LYS A 155 14.92 -20.21 -6.78
CA LYS A 155 15.95 -21.23 -6.50
C LYS A 155 16.54 -21.10 -5.10
N GLN A 156 16.35 -19.93 -4.48
CA GLN A 156 16.84 -19.61 -3.16
C GLN A 156 15.96 -20.26 -2.09
N ASN A 157 16.59 -20.66 -0.99
CA ASN A 157 15.91 -21.03 0.24
C ASN A 157 15.98 -19.88 1.25
N PHE A 158 15.03 -19.84 2.18
CA PHE A 158 14.87 -18.77 3.17
C PHE A 158 14.81 -19.35 4.59
N ASP A 159 15.35 -18.62 5.57
CA ASP A 159 15.30 -18.98 7.00
C ASP A 159 14.15 -18.27 7.75
N LEU A 160 13.65 -17.16 7.19
CA LEU A 160 12.61 -16.33 7.80
C LEU A 160 11.63 -15.82 6.73
N VAL A 161 10.35 -16.02 6.98
CA VAL A 161 9.26 -15.48 6.18
C VAL A 161 8.44 -14.54 7.06
N VAL A 162 8.28 -13.29 6.63
CA VAL A 162 7.44 -12.30 7.32
C VAL A 162 6.38 -11.82 6.34
N THR A 163 5.10 -11.95 6.70
CA THR A 163 4.00 -11.63 5.78
C THR A 163 2.73 -11.16 6.50
N SER A 164 1.82 -10.56 5.72
CA SER A 164 0.49 -10.14 6.17
C SER A 164 -0.51 -10.41 5.03
N PRO A 165 -1.09 -11.63 4.95
CA PRO A 165 -1.98 -12.01 3.87
C PRO A 165 -3.28 -11.18 3.89
N PRO A 166 -4.01 -11.09 2.76
CA PRO A 166 -5.20 -10.26 2.68
C PRO A 166 -6.33 -10.80 3.54
N TYR A 167 -7.12 -9.92 4.16
CA TYR A 167 -8.25 -10.35 5.00
C TYR A 167 -9.37 -10.96 4.15
N TYR A 168 -10.01 -12.00 4.68
CA TYR A 168 -11.15 -12.63 4.04
C TYR A 168 -12.25 -11.61 3.72
N GLY A 169 -12.77 -11.64 2.49
CA GLY A 169 -13.83 -10.75 2.03
C GLY A 169 -13.37 -9.33 1.68
N MET A 170 -12.07 -9.02 1.72
CA MET A 170 -11.56 -7.70 1.34
C MET A 170 -11.59 -7.49 -0.17
N ARG A 171 -12.52 -6.65 -0.61
CA ARG A 171 -12.85 -6.43 -2.03
C ARG A 171 -12.32 -5.13 -2.61
N THR A 172 -11.74 -4.28 -1.76
CA THR A 172 -11.53 -2.87 -2.10
C THR A 172 -10.08 -2.49 -2.39
N TYR A 173 -9.12 -3.42 -2.34
CA TYR A 173 -7.70 -3.11 -2.57
C TYR A 173 -7.45 -2.28 -3.83
N LEU A 174 -7.91 -2.74 -5.00
CA LEU A 174 -7.75 -1.99 -6.25
C LEU A 174 -8.53 -0.66 -6.24
N PRO A 175 -9.86 -0.65 -6.00
CA PRO A 175 -10.61 0.59 -6.08
C PRO A 175 -10.20 1.60 -5.00
N ASP A 176 -9.60 1.20 -3.87
CA ASP A 176 -9.12 2.10 -2.82
C ASP A 176 -7.75 2.71 -3.13
N GLN A 177 -6.98 2.07 -4.02
CA GLN A 177 -5.69 2.57 -4.49
C GLN A 177 -5.80 3.25 -5.86
N TRP A 178 -7.01 3.48 -6.36
CA TRP A 178 -7.28 3.95 -7.73
C TRP A 178 -6.47 5.19 -8.13
N LEU A 179 -6.38 6.20 -7.24
CA LEU A 179 -5.64 7.44 -7.53
C LEU A 179 -4.13 7.20 -7.63
N ARG A 180 -3.60 6.26 -6.83
CA ARG A 180 -2.20 5.82 -6.92
C ARG A 180 -1.96 5.01 -8.19
N LEU A 181 -2.92 4.18 -8.60
CA LEU A 181 -2.85 3.41 -9.85
C LEU A 181 -2.90 4.34 -11.07
N TRP A 182 -3.73 5.38 -11.05
CA TRP A 182 -3.75 6.43 -12.07
C TRP A 182 -2.37 7.08 -12.23
N PHE A 183 -1.73 7.46 -11.13
CA PHE A 183 -0.37 8.04 -11.16
C PHE A 183 0.68 7.05 -11.72
N LEU A 184 0.43 5.74 -11.64
CA LEU A 184 1.29 4.70 -12.18
C LEU A 184 0.99 4.34 -13.65
N GLY A 185 0.23 5.19 -14.36
CA GLY A 185 -0.13 4.95 -15.76
C GLY A 185 -1.51 4.32 -15.95
N GLY A 186 -2.25 4.06 -14.87
CA GLY A 186 -3.64 3.60 -14.94
C GLY A 186 -4.60 4.67 -15.44
N VAL A 187 -5.83 4.22 -15.73
CA VAL A 187 -6.95 5.07 -16.13
C VAL A 187 -7.41 5.99 -14.99
N PRO A 188 -8.02 7.16 -15.28
CA PRO A 188 -8.48 8.11 -14.26
C PRO A 188 -9.76 7.66 -13.53
N GLU A 189 -10.44 6.63 -14.00
CA GLU A 189 -11.62 6.06 -13.35
C GLU A 189 -11.26 5.06 -12.25
N VAL A 190 -12.20 4.82 -11.33
CA VAL A 190 -12.03 3.80 -10.29
C VAL A 190 -12.15 2.40 -10.92
N PRO A 191 -11.10 1.55 -10.83
CA PRO A 191 -11.18 0.20 -11.35
C PRO A 191 -11.99 -0.69 -10.39
N TYR A 192 -13.09 -1.25 -10.87
CA TYR A 192 -13.90 -2.23 -10.15
C TYR A 192 -13.60 -3.65 -10.65
N GLY A 193 -12.33 -4.04 -10.59
CA GLY A 193 -11.85 -5.38 -10.94
C GLY A 193 -11.44 -6.19 -9.71
N SER A 194 -11.41 -7.51 -9.84
CA SER A 194 -11.03 -8.38 -8.72
C SER A 194 -10.52 -9.76 -9.06
N GLU A 195 -10.30 -10.02 -10.34
CA GLU A 195 -9.82 -11.32 -10.79
C GLU A 195 -8.48 -11.64 -10.10
N GLY A 196 -8.31 -12.90 -9.72
CA GLY A 196 -7.09 -13.38 -9.04
C GLY A 196 -6.93 -12.99 -7.57
N GLN A 197 -7.88 -12.29 -6.93
CA GLN A 197 -7.75 -11.91 -5.51
C GLN A 197 -8.10 -13.06 -4.55
N LEU A 198 -7.12 -13.51 -3.77
CA LEU A 198 -7.28 -14.55 -2.74
C LEU A 198 -8.40 -14.22 -1.73
N ALA A 199 -8.59 -12.94 -1.38
CA ALA A 199 -9.66 -12.50 -0.48
C ALA A 199 -11.10 -12.76 -0.98
N ARG A 200 -11.28 -13.14 -2.26
CA ARG A 200 -12.59 -13.35 -2.90
C ARG A 200 -13.00 -14.81 -3.03
N GLN A 201 -12.36 -15.70 -2.30
CA GLN A 201 -12.81 -17.10 -2.25
C GLN A 201 -14.27 -17.18 -1.79
N PRO A 202 -15.07 -18.11 -2.37
CA PRO A 202 -16.52 -18.13 -2.22
C PRO A 202 -16.99 -18.34 -0.77
N ASN A 203 -16.14 -18.94 0.05
CA ASN A 203 -16.38 -19.20 1.46
C ASN A 203 -15.05 -19.24 2.24
N GLN A 204 -15.14 -19.26 3.57
CA GLN A 204 -13.97 -19.31 4.45
C GLN A 204 -13.12 -20.57 4.22
N ASN A 205 -13.72 -21.73 3.95
CA ASN A 205 -12.98 -22.97 3.70
C ASN A 205 -12.11 -22.89 2.43
N ALA A 206 -12.63 -22.26 1.37
CA ALA A 206 -11.88 -22.02 0.14
C ALA A 206 -10.77 -20.97 0.33
N PHE A 207 -11.02 -19.96 1.19
CA PHE A 207 -9.99 -18.99 1.60
C PHE A 207 -8.84 -19.67 2.37
N VAL A 208 -9.18 -20.49 3.36
CA VAL A 208 -8.23 -21.31 4.13
C VAL A 208 -7.43 -22.23 3.20
N ALA A 209 -8.09 -22.89 2.25
CA ALA A 209 -7.41 -23.74 1.25
C ALA A 209 -6.42 -22.96 0.38
N ALA A 210 -6.82 -21.75 -0.06
CA ALA A 210 -5.96 -20.91 -0.88
C ALA A 210 -4.72 -20.41 -0.10
N LEU A 211 -4.88 -20.03 1.17
CA LEU A 211 -3.74 -19.71 2.04
C LEU A 211 -2.85 -20.92 2.31
N ALA A 212 -3.45 -22.10 2.56
CA ALA A 212 -2.72 -23.35 2.77
C ALA A 212 -1.78 -23.67 1.58
N ALA A 213 -2.24 -23.47 0.34
CA ALA A 213 -1.40 -23.63 -0.85
C ALA A 213 -0.20 -22.67 -0.86
N VAL A 214 -0.36 -21.45 -0.35
CA VAL A 214 0.74 -20.48 -0.22
C VAL A 214 1.74 -20.94 0.84
N TRP A 215 1.28 -21.45 1.98
CA TRP A 215 2.15 -21.97 3.03
C TRP A 215 2.93 -23.22 2.60
N GLU A 216 2.29 -24.09 1.83
CA GLU A 216 2.94 -25.25 1.23
C GLU A 216 4.03 -24.82 0.24
N ALA A 217 3.71 -23.91 -0.68
CA ALA A 217 4.69 -23.37 -1.62
C ALA A 217 5.85 -22.64 -0.91
N THR A 218 5.55 -21.98 0.22
CA THR A 218 6.53 -21.29 1.06
C THR A 218 7.45 -22.29 1.75
N ALA A 219 6.92 -23.35 2.36
CA ALA A 219 7.69 -24.41 3.01
C ALA A 219 8.73 -25.03 2.07
N ARG A 220 8.34 -25.29 0.81
CA ARG A 220 9.24 -25.84 -0.22
C ARG A 220 10.42 -24.92 -0.57
N ARG A 221 10.40 -23.65 -0.18
CA ARG A 221 11.48 -22.66 -0.34
C ARG A 221 12.11 -22.27 1.00
N CYS A 222 11.84 -23.01 2.07
CA CYS A 222 12.42 -22.76 3.38
C CYS A 222 13.30 -23.94 3.80
N VAL A 223 14.32 -23.68 4.61
CA VAL A 223 15.15 -24.74 5.22
C VAL A 223 14.50 -25.25 6.52
N GLU A 224 14.87 -26.45 6.98
CA GLU A 224 14.43 -26.93 8.29
C GLU A 224 14.79 -25.94 9.40
N GLY A 225 13.89 -25.72 10.36
CA GLY A 225 14.05 -24.73 11.42
C GLY A 225 13.69 -23.29 11.01
N SER A 226 13.30 -23.06 9.75
CA SER A 226 12.84 -21.73 9.31
C SER A 226 11.63 -21.23 10.10
N ARG A 227 11.51 -19.91 10.22
CA ARG A 227 10.40 -19.27 10.93
C ARG A 227 9.44 -18.57 9.97
N LEU A 228 8.14 -18.77 10.17
CA LEU A 228 7.05 -18.04 9.53
C LEU A 228 6.41 -17.11 10.56
N ALA A 229 6.43 -15.80 10.30
CA ALA A 229 5.77 -14.78 11.09
C ALA A 229 4.66 -14.12 10.25
N VAL A 230 3.42 -14.24 10.73
CA VAL A 230 2.23 -13.74 10.02
C VAL A 230 1.47 -12.75 10.88
N ARG A 231 1.24 -11.54 10.37
CA ARG A 231 0.24 -10.62 10.94
C ARG A 231 -1.07 -10.76 10.19
N PHE A 232 -2.15 -11.10 10.89
CA PHE A 232 -3.45 -11.33 10.28
C PHE A 232 -4.60 -10.72 11.07
N GLY A 233 -5.66 -10.33 10.37
CA GLY A 233 -6.83 -9.68 10.94
C GLY A 233 -8.08 -10.01 10.15
N ALA A 234 -9.17 -9.33 10.48
CA ALA A 234 -10.44 -9.50 9.81
C ALA A 234 -11.14 -8.18 9.55
N LEU A 235 -12.03 -8.17 8.57
CA LEU A 235 -12.95 -7.07 8.37
C LEU A 235 -14.02 -7.08 9.47
N PRO A 236 -14.36 -5.93 10.08
CA PRO A 236 -15.47 -5.84 11.03
C PRO A 236 -16.79 -6.43 10.52
N SER A 237 -17.00 -6.36 9.20
CA SER A 237 -18.21 -6.87 8.53
C SER A 237 -18.20 -8.37 8.25
N ALA A 238 -17.06 -9.04 8.27
CA ALA A 238 -16.93 -10.42 7.79
C ALA A 238 -17.32 -11.49 8.81
N ARG A 239 -17.57 -11.11 10.09
CA ARG A 239 -17.91 -12.03 11.20
C ARG A 239 -17.02 -13.29 11.21
N THR A 240 -15.71 -13.10 11.09
CA THR A 240 -14.72 -14.18 11.07
C THR A 240 -13.87 -14.15 12.31
N ASP A 241 -13.41 -15.33 12.74
CA ASP A 241 -12.34 -15.47 13.73
C ASP A 241 -10.99 -15.46 12.99
N PRO A 242 -10.21 -14.36 13.07
CA PRO A 242 -8.94 -14.26 12.34
C PRO A 242 -7.91 -15.27 12.84
N GLU A 243 -7.88 -15.58 14.14
CA GLU A 243 -6.94 -16.54 14.73
C GLU A 243 -7.22 -17.94 14.18
N ARG A 244 -8.48 -18.38 14.26
CA ARG A 244 -8.86 -19.69 13.74
C ARG A 244 -8.59 -19.80 12.24
N LEU A 245 -8.95 -18.78 11.44
CA LEU A 245 -8.71 -18.81 9.99
C LEU A 245 -7.24 -19.00 9.63
N ILE A 246 -6.34 -18.27 10.30
CA ILE A 246 -4.92 -18.35 9.97
C ILE A 246 -4.30 -19.66 10.46
N VAL A 247 -4.65 -20.12 11.67
CA VAL A 247 -4.17 -21.40 12.22
C VAL A 247 -4.66 -22.57 11.36
N ASP A 248 -5.97 -22.63 11.07
CA ASP A 248 -6.57 -23.64 10.21
C ASP A 248 -5.87 -23.69 8.84
N SER A 249 -5.45 -22.53 8.29
CA SER A 249 -4.75 -22.49 7.01
C SER A 249 -3.34 -23.04 7.08
N ILE A 250 -2.61 -22.78 8.17
CA ILE A 250 -1.24 -23.29 8.37
C ILE A 250 -1.28 -24.80 8.61
N GLU A 251 -2.20 -25.28 9.44
CA GLU A 251 -2.38 -26.71 9.70
C GLU A 251 -2.81 -27.46 8.44
N ARG A 252 -3.77 -26.91 7.69
CA ARG A 252 -4.24 -27.51 6.44
C ARG A 252 -3.16 -27.60 5.35
N ALA A 253 -2.14 -26.76 5.41
CA ALA A 253 -1.04 -26.83 4.46
C ALA A 253 -0.28 -28.15 4.55
N ASP A 254 -0.30 -28.81 5.72
CA ASP A 254 0.36 -30.09 6.00
C ASP A 254 1.80 -30.16 5.46
N ALA A 255 2.53 -29.06 5.65
CA ALA A 255 3.84 -28.82 5.03
C ALA A 255 4.96 -28.64 6.05
N GLY A 256 4.83 -29.25 7.24
CA GLY A 256 5.83 -29.18 8.32
C GLY A 256 5.77 -27.93 9.21
N TRP A 257 4.95 -26.93 8.86
CA TRP A 257 4.75 -25.76 9.74
C TRP A 257 4.08 -26.16 11.05
N LYS A 258 4.72 -25.85 12.18
CA LYS A 258 4.16 -26.00 13.53
C LYS A 258 3.99 -24.64 14.17
N VAL A 259 2.75 -24.27 14.46
CA VAL A 259 2.41 -23.03 15.16
C VAL A 259 3.00 -23.10 16.58
N GLU A 260 3.89 -22.18 16.89
CA GLU A 260 4.52 -22.06 18.21
C GLU A 260 3.77 -21.05 19.08
N LYS A 261 3.31 -19.96 18.47
CA LYS A 261 2.72 -18.84 19.20
C LYS A 261 1.66 -18.14 18.37
N VAL A 262 0.56 -17.81 19.04
CA VAL A 262 -0.43 -16.85 18.56
C VAL A 262 -0.60 -15.79 19.64
N VAL A 263 -0.41 -14.53 19.29
CA VAL A 263 -0.61 -13.42 20.23
C VAL A 263 -1.40 -12.28 19.62
N PRO A 264 -2.26 -11.62 20.41
CA PRO A 264 -2.86 -10.36 19.99
C PRO A 264 -1.77 -9.33 19.67
N ALA A 265 -1.84 -8.72 18.49
CA ALA A 265 -0.93 -7.64 18.06
C ALA A 265 -1.16 -6.33 18.83
N GLY A 266 -2.19 -6.30 19.69
CA GLY A 266 -2.58 -5.17 20.51
C GLY A 266 -3.43 -4.14 19.76
N ILE A 267 -3.90 -3.13 20.50
CA ILE A 267 -4.63 -1.98 19.97
C ILE A 267 -3.78 -0.74 20.25
N SER A 268 -3.71 0.20 19.29
CA SER A 268 -3.04 1.47 19.51
C SER A 268 -3.60 2.18 20.76
N SER A 269 -2.72 2.47 21.71
CA SER A 269 -3.05 3.08 23.01
C SER A 269 -3.72 4.44 22.90
N ARG A 270 -3.55 5.15 21.78
CA ARG A 270 -4.07 6.51 21.58
C ARG A 270 -5.52 6.56 21.10
N LYS A 271 -6.19 5.43 20.84
CA LYS A 271 -7.55 5.33 20.25
C LYS A 271 -7.79 6.08 18.93
N ALA A 272 -6.85 6.90 18.46
CA ALA A 272 -6.93 7.68 17.24
C ALA A 272 -6.87 6.78 15.99
N ARG A 273 -8.02 6.25 15.59
CA ARG A 273 -8.14 5.47 14.36
C ARG A 273 -8.36 6.43 13.20
N GLN A 274 -7.68 6.19 12.07
CA GLN A 274 -7.95 6.97 10.85
C GLN A 274 -9.41 6.88 10.42
N ALA A 275 -10.08 5.75 10.69
CA ALA A 275 -11.51 5.57 10.43
C ALA A 275 -12.39 6.60 11.15
N GLU A 276 -11.93 7.16 12.27
CA GLU A 276 -12.68 8.17 13.05
C GLU A 276 -12.56 9.58 12.47
N GLN A 277 -11.58 9.83 11.58
CA GLN A 277 -11.37 11.15 10.97
C GLN A 277 -12.49 11.55 9.99
N PHE A 278 -13.31 10.57 9.55
CA PHE A 278 -14.36 10.76 8.55
C PHE A 278 -15.74 10.24 9.04
N GLY A 279 -15.89 9.94 10.34
CA GLY A 279 -17.16 9.48 10.92
C GLY A 279 -17.00 8.67 12.20
N ARG A 280 -18.08 8.03 12.68
CA ARG A 280 -18.00 7.05 13.79
C ARG A 280 -17.43 5.74 13.25
N ALA A 281 -16.27 5.32 13.77
CA ALA A 281 -15.72 4.00 13.46
C ALA A 281 -16.44 2.91 14.27
N GLY A 282 -16.81 1.80 13.62
CA GLY A 282 -17.26 0.59 14.32
C GLY A 282 -16.14 -0.05 15.16
N PRO A 283 -16.41 -1.11 15.94
CA PRO A 283 -15.41 -1.74 16.80
C PRO A 283 -14.19 -2.19 15.99
N ALA A 284 -12.99 -2.05 16.57
CA ALA A 284 -11.77 -2.58 15.98
C ALA A 284 -11.70 -4.09 16.23
N ILE A 285 -11.35 -4.86 15.21
CA ILE A 285 -10.93 -6.25 15.40
C ILE A 285 -9.43 -6.23 15.71
N VAL A 286 -9.04 -6.93 16.76
CA VAL A 286 -7.64 -7.08 17.14
C VAL A 286 -6.97 -8.03 16.15
N GLU A 287 -5.90 -7.58 15.53
CA GLU A 287 -5.06 -8.43 14.69
C GLU A 287 -4.26 -9.42 15.57
N VAL A 288 -3.90 -10.55 15.00
CA VAL A 288 -3.06 -11.56 15.64
C VAL A 288 -1.71 -11.67 14.93
N ASP A 289 -0.66 -11.85 15.71
CA ASP A 289 0.66 -12.25 15.22
C ASP A 289 0.83 -13.75 15.49
N VAL A 290 1.02 -14.51 14.42
CA VAL A 290 1.27 -15.95 14.45
C VAL A 290 2.72 -16.22 14.12
N VAL A 291 3.37 -17.06 14.93
CA VAL A 291 4.70 -17.58 14.68
C VAL A 291 4.63 -19.09 14.55
N ALA A 292 5.14 -19.62 13.44
CA ALA A 292 5.30 -21.04 13.20
C ALA A 292 6.76 -21.36 12.83
N ASN A 293 7.22 -22.57 13.13
CA ASN A 293 8.53 -23.06 12.69
C ASN A 293 8.35 -24.26 11.77
N LEU A 294 9.21 -24.37 10.76
CA LEU A 294 9.24 -25.50 9.84
C LEU A 294 9.99 -26.67 10.47
N ARG A 295 9.35 -27.85 10.53
CA ARG A 295 9.89 -29.11 11.05
C ARG A 295 9.57 -30.26 10.12
#